data_AF-A0A099F271-F1
#
_entry.id   AF-A0A099F271-F1
#
_cell.length_a   1.000
_cell.length_b   1.000
_cell.length_c   1.000
_cell.angle_alpha   90.00
_cell.angle_beta   90.00
_cell.angle_gamma   90.00
#
_symmetry.space_group_name_H-M   'P 1'
#
loop_
_entity.id
_entity.type
_entity.pdbx_description
1 polymer ?
#
loop_
_entity_poly.entity_id
_entity_poly.type
_entity_poly.pdbx_seq_one_letter_code
_entity_poly.pdbx_strand_id
1 'polypeptide(L)'
;MTKLLKRLAHISVCVALALPVVPSLANAETARTVSTGGPERLYQARTGRTSSGSALKCLTEALYFEARGESVKGQRAVAEVIMNRVDHPAFPKSVCSVVNQRGQFSYKGGSLRMRDRAAANRALRIAEEVLAGAPRSLTNGATYFHTTGVRPSWSKRFTRTTRIGSHIFYRRGGSQRVASN
;
A
#
# COMPACT_ATOMS: atom_id res chain seq x y z
N MET A 1 -64.67 22.88 3.60
CA MET A 1 -63.38 23.57 3.37
C MET A 1 -62.84 23.17 2.01
N THR A 2 -62.96 24.10 1.05
CA THR A 2 -62.06 24.36 -0.09
C THR A 2 -61.36 23.22 -0.88
N LYS A 3 -61.65 23.25 -2.20
CA LYS A 3 -60.76 23.06 -3.38
C LYS A 3 -60.76 21.69 -4.07
N LEU A 4 -61.24 21.68 -5.33
CA LEU A 4 -60.62 20.96 -6.45
C LEU A 4 -61.17 21.53 -7.78
N LEU A 5 -60.57 22.61 -8.28
CA LEU A 5 -59.58 22.66 -9.36
C LEU A 5 -60.19 22.56 -10.78
N LYS A 6 -60.19 23.74 -11.41
CA LYS A 6 -60.58 24.02 -12.80
C LYS A 6 -59.59 23.40 -13.77
N ARG A 7 -60.14 22.92 -14.89
CA ARG A 7 -59.45 22.41 -16.06
C ARG A 7 -59.01 23.54 -17.01
N LEU A 8 -58.16 23.13 -17.96
CA LEU A 8 -57.87 23.70 -19.29
C LEU A 8 -56.75 24.76 -19.28
N ALA A 9 -55.51 24.38 -19.55
CA ALA A 9 -54.92 23.98 -20.85
C ALA A 9 -54.76 25.17 -21.82
N HIS A 10 -53.63 25.88 -21.68
CA HIS A 10 -53.06 26.66 -22.76
C HIS A 10 -51.79 25.96 -23.24
N ILE A 11 -51.93 25.35 -24.42
CA ILE A 11 -50.85 24.77 -25.20
C ILE A 11 -50.04 25.94 -25.76
N SER A 12 -48.88 26.21 -25.15
CA SER A 12 -47.88 27.10 -25.71
C SER A 12 -46.86 26.25 -26.46
N VAL A 13 -47.06 26.11 -27.77
CA VAL A 13 -46.07 25.52 -28.68
C VAL A 13 -44.93 26.51 -28.81
N CYS A 14 -43.88 26.34 -28.00
CA CYS A 14 -42.59 26.99 -28.24
C CYS A 14 -41.86 26.19 -29.32
N VAL A 15 -41.89 26.68 -30.56
CA VAL A 15 -40.96 26.26 -31.62
C VAL A 15 -39.57 26.74 -31.22
N ALA A 16 -38.81 25.88 -30.54
CA ALA A 16 -37.40 26.11 -30.28
C ALA A 16 -36.63 25.86 -31.58
N LEU A 17 -36.21 26.94 -32.25
CA LEU A 17 -35.23 26.88 -33.33
C LEU A 17 -33.93 26.32 -32.74
N ALA A 18 -33.63 25.06 -33.05
CA ALA A 18 -32.35 24.45 -32.74
C ALA A 18 -31.27 25.08 -33.63
N LEU A 19 -30.46 25.98 -33.06
CA LEU A 19 -29.20 26.38 -33.66
C LEU A 19 -28.22 25.20 -33.56
N PRO A 20 -27.42 24.91 -34.60
CA PRO A 20 -26.34 23.94 -34.46
C PRO A 20 -25.30 24.51 -33.50
N VAL A 21 -25.18 23.88 -32.33
CA VAL A 21 -24.06 24.10 -31.43
C VAL A 21 -22.81 23.59 -32.16
N VAL A 22 -22.02 24.51 -32.69
CA VAL A 22 -20.67 24.19 -33.16
C VAL A 22 -19.84 23.69 -31.97
N PRO A 23 -19.21 22.51 -32.05
CA PRO A 23 -18.25 22.12 -31.03
C PRO A 23 -17.07 23.08 -31.11
N SER A 24 -16.93 23.92 -30.08
CA SER A 24 -15.70 24.66 -29.84
C SER A 24 -14.58 23.63 -29.69
N LEU A 25 -13.61 23.66 -30.61
CA LEU A 25 -12.33 22.99 -30.44
C LEU A 25 -11.58 23.73 -29.33
N ALA A 26 -12.02 23.53 -28.09
CA ALA A 26 -11.20 23.83 -26.93
C ALA A 26 -10.00 22.92 -27.04
N ASN A 27 -8.85 23.54 -27.32
CA ASN A 27 -7.54 22.93 -27.29
C ASN A 27 -7.45 21.99 -26.08
N ALA A 28 -7.43 20.68 -26.35
CA ALA A 28 -6.90 19.71 -25.41
C ALA A 28 -5.40 19.95 -25.33
N GLU A 29 -5.04 21.03 -24.63
CA GLU A 29 -3.67 21.27 -24.20
C GLU A 29 -3.38 20.11 -23.25
N THR A 30 -2.76 19.10 -23.84
CA THR A 30 -2.27 17.95 -23.13
C THR A 30 -1.28 18.52 -22.14
N ALA A 31 -1.73 18.73 -20.90
CA ALA A 31 -0.88 19.00 -19.77
C ALA A 31 0.04 17.79 -19.64
N ARG A 32 1.14 17.81 -20.41
CA ARG A 32 2.33 17.07 -20.11
C ARG A 32 2.76 17.61 -18.77
N THR A 33 2.26 16.99 -17.71
CA THR A 33 2.89 17.03 -16.40
C THR A 33 4.32 16.61 -16.66
N VAL A 34 5.22 17.59 -16.69
CA VAL A 34 6.65 17.38 -16.63
C VAL A 34 6.84 16.55 -15.37
N SER A 35 7.09 15.26 -15.57
CA SER A 35 7.50 14.34 -14.52
C SER A 35 8.88 14.83 -14.07
N THR A 36 8.90 15.81 -13.18
CA THR A 36 10.06 16.14 -12.38
C THR A 36 10.37 14.87 -11.62
N GLY A 37 11.36 14.13 -12.13
CA GLY A 37 11.78 12.86 -11.59
C GLY A 37 12.04 13.02 -10.12
N GLY A 38 11.10 12.56 -9.30
CA GLY A 38 11.21 12.62 -7.86
C GLY A 38 12.43 11.84 -7.36
N PRO A 39 12.66 11.79 -6.05
CA PRO A 39 13.76 11.02 -5.45
C PRO A 39 13.79 9.55 -5.93
N GLU A 40 12.65 9.03 -6.36
CA GLU A 40 12.51 7.73 -7.01
C GLU A 40 13.33 7.60 -8.31
N ARG A 41 13.29 8.58 -9.22
CA ARG A 41 14.10 8.55 -10.46
C ARG A 41 15.59 8.70 -10.17
N LEU A 42 15.95 9.51 -9.18
CA LEU A 42 17.35 9.69 -8.76
C LEU A 42 17.92 8.44 -8.09
N TYR A 43 17.11 7.74 -7.29
CA TYR A 43 17.48 6.46 -6.70
C TYR A 43 17.56 5.34 -7.75
N GLN A 44 16.61 5.28 -8.68
CA GLN A 44 16.61 4.33 -9.80
C GLN A 44 17.82 4.54 -10.71
N ALA A 45 18.13 5.79 -11.07
CA ALA A 45 19.30 6.14 -11.87
C ALA A 45 20.62 5.78 -11.16
N ARG A 46 20.71 6.00 -9.85
CA ARG A 46 21.88 5.61 -9.05
C ARG A 46 22.07 4.11 -8.89
N THR A 47 20.98 3.33 -8.94
CA THR A 47 21.03 1.88 -8.63
C THR A 47 20.85 0.97 -9.84
N GLY A 48 20.53 1.52 -11.02
CA GLY A 48 20.41 0.75 -12.27
C GLY A 48 19.28 -0.30 -12.26
N ARG A 49 18.30 -0.20 -11.34
CA ARG A 49 17.24 -1.19 -11.18
C ARG A 49 15.91 -0.67 -11.71
N THR A 50 15.31 -1.41 -12.63
CA THR A 50 13.89 -1.25 -12.99
C THR A 50 13.03 -1.52 -11.75
N SER A 51 12.07 -0.63 -11.47
CA SER A 51 11.38 -0.56 -10.17
C SER A 51 10.58 -1.81 -9.83
N SER A 52 9.94 -2.45 -10.81
CA SER A 52 9.07 -3.62 -10.58
C SER A 52 9.88 -4.91 -10.34
N GLY A 53 10.82 -5.24 -11.23
CA GLY A 53 11.63 -6.46 -11.12
C GLY A 53 12.53 -6.47 -9.88
N SER A 54 13.04 -5.30 -9.49
CA SER A 54 13.80 -5.15 -8.25
C SER A 54 12.92 -5.20 -7.00
N ALA A 55 11.76 -4.53 -7.00
CA ALA A 55 10.81 -4.60 -5.89
C ALA A 55 10.31 -6.02 -5.65
N LEU A 56 9.99 -6.78 -6.71
CA LEU A 56 9.54 -8.16 -6.62
C LEU A 56 10.59 -9.04 -5.92
N LYS A 57 11.86 -8.94 -6.34
CA LYS A 57 12.95 -9.68 -5.70
C LYS A 57 13.09 -9.30 -4.22
N CYS A 58 13.13 -8.01 -3.90
CA CYS A 58 13.31 -7.54 -2.52
C CYS A 58 12.15 -7.95 -1.62
N LEU A 59 10.91 -7.82 -2.08
CA LEU A 59 9.72 -8.21 -1.32
C LEU A 59 9.65 -9.73 -1.13
N THR A 60 9.91 -10.51 -2.17
CA THR A 60 9.96 -11.98 -2.09
C THR A 60 10.98 -12.45 -1.06
N GLU A 61 12.19 -11.87 -1.10
CA GLU A 61 13.26 -12.18 -0.18
C GLU A 61 12.87 -11.85 1.27
N ALA A 62 12.29 -10.68 1.50
CA ALA A 62 11.81 -10.26 2.82
C ALA A 62 10.73 -11.21 3.35
N LEU A 63 9.73 -11.55 2.53
CA LEU A 63 8.66 -12.46 2.92
C LEU A 63 9.15 -13.86 3.24
N TYR A 64 10.08 -14.37 2.44
CA TYR A 64 10.67 -15.68 2.69
C TYR A 64 11.38 -15.74 4.04
N PHE A 65 12.24 -14.77 4.33
CA PHE A 65 13.06 -14.84 5.55
C PHE A 65 12.32 -14.40 6.81
N GLU A 66 11.33 -13.49 6.70
CA GLU A 66 10.56 -13.03 7.86
C GLU A 66 9.33 -13.90 8.14
N ALA A 67 8.74 -14.54 7.14
CA ALA A 67 7.40 -15.10 7.27
C ALA A 67 7.14 -16.43 6.53
N ARG A 68 8.15 -17.13 6.00
CA ARG A 68 7.93 -18.42 5.29
C ARG A 68 7.15 -19.48 6.08
N GLY A 69 7.28 -19.46 7.41
CA GLY A 69 6.59 -20.38 8.33
C GLY A 69 5.18 -19.92 8.72
N GLU A 70 4.77 -18.73 8.31
CA GLU A 70 3.46 -18.19 8.61
C GLU A 70 2.43 -18.59 7.54
N SER A 71 1.15 -18.52 7.91
CA SER A 71 0.03 -18.60 6.96
C SER A 71 0.14 -17.53 5.86
N VAL A 72 -0.57 -17.73 4.74
CA VAL A 72 -0.67 -16.73 3.66
C VAL A 72 -1.13 -15.38 4.20
N LYS A 73 -2.08 -15.37 5.17
CA LYS A 73 -2.53 -14.14 5.85
C LYS A 73 -1.38 -13.46 6.62
N GLY A 74 -0.54 -14.22 7.30
CA GLY A 74 0.63 -13.69 8.03
C GLY A 74 1.69 -13.11 7.08
N GLN A 75 1.98 -13.79 5.98
CA GLN A 75 2.90 -13.30 4.94
C GLN A 75 2.38 -12.00 4.30
N ARG A 76 1.09 -11.95 3.95
CA ARG A 76 0.45 -10.71 3.44
C ARG A 76 0.51 -9.57 4.46
N ALA A 77 0.36 -9.86 5.75
CA ALA A 77 0.47 -8.84 6.79
C ALA A 77 1.90 -8.25 6.90
N VAL A 78 2.95 -9.07 6.72
CA VAL A 78 4.33 -8.57 6.64
C VAL A 78 4.54 -7.73 5.37
N ALA A 79 4.03 -8.18 4.22
CA ALA A 79 4.09 -7.40 2.98
C ALA A 79 3.39 -6.03 3.13
N GLU A 80 2.23 -6.02 3.78
CA GLU A 80 1.47 -4.81 4.07
C GLU A 80 2.29 -3.82 4.89
N VAL A 81 3.02 -4.27 5.93
CA VAL A 81 3.93 -3.40 6.69
C VAL A 81 5.01 -2.78 5.79
N ILE A 82 5.59 -3.56 4.88
CA ILE A 82 6.62 -3.05 3.95
C ILE A 82 6.04 -1.97 3.05
N MET A 83 4.85 -2.19 2.50
CA MET A 83 4.18 -1.19 1.65
C MET A 83 3.74 0.04 2.46
N ASN A 84 3.26 -0.14 3.69
CA ASN A 84 2.92 0.98 4.58
C ASN A 84 4.15 1.84 4.89
N ARG A 85 5.35 1.24 5.00
CA ARG A 85 6.59 2.00 5.12
C ARG A 85 6.90 2.77 3.84
N VAL A 86 6.81 2.16 2.66
CA VAL A 86 7.04 2.88 1.39
C VAL A 86 6.16 4.14 1.31
N ASP A 87 4.90 4.03 1.71
CA ASP A 87 3.95 5.15 1.70
C ASP A 87 4.27 6.20 2.78
N HIS A 88 4.70 5.77 3.96
CA HIS A 88 4.85 6.64 5.12
C HIS A 88 6.08 7.58 5.01
N PRO A 89 5.96 8.89 5.29
CA PRO A 89 7.01 9.89 5.05
C PRO A 89 8.31 9.65 5.84
N ALA A 90 8.23 9.02 7.01
CA ALA A 90 9.39 8.69 7.85
C ALA A 90 10.26 7.51 7.35
N PHE A 91 9.95 6.92 6.20
CA PHE A 91 10.66 5.74 5.67
C PHE A 91 11.07 5.94 4.20
N PRO A 92 12.02 5.13 3.71
CA PRO A 92 12.44 5.16 2.32
C PRO A 92 11.29 4.87 1.34
N LYS A 93 11.43 5.37 0.11
CA LYS A 93 10.34 5.43 -0.88
C LYS A 93 10.33 4.32 -1.93
N SER A 94 11.14 3.29 -1.72
CA SER A 94 11.09 2.09 -2.54
C SER A 94 11.17 0.82 -1.69
N VAL A 95 10.56 -0.26 -2.18
CA VAL A 95 10.52 -1.57 -1.51
C VAL A 95 11.92 -2.04 -1.15
N CYS A 96 12.85 -1.99 -2.10
CA CYS A 96 14.24 -2.38 -1.84
C CYS A 96 14.92 -1.46 -0.82
N SER A 97 14.64 -0.16 -0.82
CA SER A 97 15.22 0.73 0.17
C SER A 97 14.71 0.40 1.58
N VAL A 98 13.41 0.12 1.73
CA VAL A 98 12.81 -0.31 3.01
C VAL A 98 13.39 -1.66 3.46
N VAL A 99 13.46 -2.64 2.56
CA VAL A 99 13.97 -4.00 2.85
C VAL A 99 15.46 -3.99 3.22
N ASN A 100 16.24 -3.08 2.65
CA ASN A 100 17.69 -3.03 2.89
C ASN A 100 18.11 -2.01 3.96
N GLN A 101 17.16 -1.42 4.70
CA GLN A 101 17.51 -0.63 5.89
C GLN A 101 18.21 -1.52 6.94
N ARG A 102 19.32 -1.04 7.49
CA ARG A 102 20.12 -1.77 8.48
C ARG A 102 19.27 -2.14 9.70
N GLY A 103 19.35 -3.40 10.12
CA GLY A 103 18.64 -3.89 11.32
C GLY A 103 17.13 -4.10 11.16
N GLN A 104 16.55 -3.84 9.98
CA GLN A 104 15.10 -4.03 9.77
C GLN A 104 14.71 -5.47 9.47
N PHE A 105 15.65 -6.27 8.92
CA PHE A 105 15.41 -7.63 8.47
C PHE A 105 16.57 -8.51 8.94
N SER A 106 16.27 -9.50 9.77
CA SER A 106 17.24 -10.20 10.64
C SER A 106 18.25 -11.07 9.89
N TYR A 107 17.94 -11.40 8.63
CA TYR A 107 18.71 -12.27 7.77
C TYR A 107 19.81 -11.52 6.98
N LYS A 108 19.91 -10.19 7.11
CA LYS A 108 20.91 -9.40 6.39
C LYS A 108 22.26 -9.44 7.12
N GLY A 109 23.21 -10.23 6.60
CA GLY A 109 24.56 -10.37 7.16
C GLY A 109 25.34 -11.63 6.77
N GLY A 110 24.73 -12.56 6.02
CA GLY A 110 25.39 -13.77 5.52
C GLY A 110 24.87 -14.23 4.16
N SER A 111 25.50 -15.26 3.58
CA SER A 111 25.05 -15.90 2.33
C SER A 111 23.85 -16.80 2.58
N LEU A 112 22.68 -16.19 2.77
CA LEU A 112 21.44 -16.92 2.97
C LEU A 112 20.76 -17.17 1.63
N ARG A 113 20.46 -18.45 1.36
CA ARG A 113 19.74 -18.91 0.16
C ARG A 113 18.31 -19.33 0.54
N MET A 114 17.36 -19.09 -0.35
CA MET A 114 16.00 -19.61 -0.23
C MET A 114 15.98 -21.11 -0.54
N ARG A 115 16.30 -21.94 0.47
CA ARG A 115 16.42 -23.41 0.33
C ARG A 115 15.07 -24.13 0.17
N ASP A 116 14.00 -23.60 0.74
CA ASP A 116 12.65 -24.16 0.59
C ASP A 116 11.97 -23.57 -0.65
N ARG A 117 11.92 -24.37 -1.72
CA ARG A 117 11.33 -23.94 -3.00
C ARG A 117 9.83 -23.66 -2.90
N ALA A 118 9.10 -24.43 -2.08
CA ALA A 118 7.66 -24.25 -1.95
C ALA A 118 7.35 -22.95 -1.21
N ALA A 119 8.09 -22.65 -0.14
CA ALA A 119 7.99 -21.37 0.56
C ALA A 119 8.43 -20.21 -0.33
N ALA A 120 9.51 -20.35 -1.10
CA ALA A 120 9.95 -19.31 -2.03
C ALA A 120 8.87 -18.99 -3.08
N ASN A 121 8.24 -20.01 -3.65
CA ASN A 121 7.16 -19.83 -4.62
C ASN A 121 5.90 -19.19 -3.99
N ARG A 122 5.59 -19.50 -2.72
CA ARG A 122 4.51 -18.82 -1.99
C ARG A 122 4.83 -17.34 -1.76
N ALA A 123 6.03 -17.04 -1.29
CA ALA A 123 6.48 -15.67 -1.07
C ALA A 123 6.47 -14.86 -2.37
N LEU A 124 6.90 -15.46 -3.49
CA LEU A 124 6.89 -14.83 -4.81
C LEU A 124 5.47 -14.43 -5.23
N ARG A 125 4.51 -15.37 -5.19
CA ARG A 125 3.12 -15.09 -5.57
C ARG A 125 2.50 -13.98 -4.72
N ILE A 126 2.74 -14.02 -3.40
CA ILE A 126 2.23 -12.97 -2.51
C ILE A 126 2.86 -11.62 -2.84
N ALA A 127 4.16 -11.59 -3.17
CA ALA A 127 4.84 -10.37 -3.57
C ALA A 127 4.28 -9.81 -4.89
N GLU A 128 4.00 -10.66 -5.89
CA GLU A 128 3.34 -10.26 -7.14
C GLU A 128 1.98 -9.62 -6.88
N GLU A 129 1.13 -10.27 -6.10
CA GLU A 129 -0.21 -9.77 -5.75
C GLU A 129 -0.16 -8.41 -5.04
N VAL A 130 0.73 -8.26 -4.05
CA VAL A 130 0.86 -7.02 -3.29
C VAL A 130 1.38 -5.88 -4.15
N LEU A 131 2.37 -6.15 -5.02
CA LEU A 131 2.87 -5.15 -5.96
C LEU A 131 1.86 -4.79 -7.06
N ALA A 132 0.94 -5.70 -7.37
CA ALA A 132 -0.21 -5.45 -8.24
C ALA A 132 -1.37 -4.69 -7.56
N GLY A 133 -1.22 -4.30 -6.28
CA GLY A 133 -2.20 -3.49 -5.57
C GLY A 133 -3.23 -4.28 -4.77
N ALA A 134 -2.91 -5.51 -4.33
CA ALA A 134 -3.79 -6.26 -3.43
C ALA A 134 -4.19 -5.43 -2.18
N PRO A 135 -5.42 -5.62 -1.64
CA PRO A 135 -5.89 -4.87 -0.48
C PRO A 135 -4.98 -4.97 0.75
N ARG A 136 -4.86 -3.85 1.46
CA ARG A 136 -4.00 -3.67 2.64
C ARG A 136 -4.80 -3.30 3.88
N SER A 137 -5.51 -4.27 4.44
CA SER A 137 -6.42 -4.10 5.59
C SER A 137 -6.13 -5.03 6.76
N LEU A 138 -5.03 -5.78 6.74
CA LEU A 138 -4.74 -6.80 7.74
C LEU A 138 -4.14 -6.22 9.02
N THR A 139 -3.38 -5.14 8.93
CA THR A 139 -2.50 -4.68 10.02
C THR A 139 -2.95 -3.40 10.72
N ASN A 140 -4.06 -2.80 10.26
CA ASN A 140 -4.54 -1.50 10.72
C ASN A 140 -3.46 -0.40 10.64
N GLY A 141 -2.73 -0.35 9.51
CA GLY A 141 -1.70 0.65 9.26
C GLY A 141 -0.42 0.45 10.07
N ALA A 142 -0.07 -0.79 10.40
CA ALA A 142 1.17 -1.07 11.10
C ALA A 142 2.38 -0.74 10.22
N THR A 143 3.44 -0.23 10.87
CA THR A 143 4.75 0.04 10.27
C THR A 143 5.87 -0.74 10.97
N TYR A 144 5.55 -1.53 11.99
CA TYR A 144 6.48 -2.34 12.76
C TYR A 144 5.83 -3.68 13.14
N PHE A 145 6.66 -4.71 13.32
CA PHE A 145 6.23 -5.97 13.89
C PHE A 145 7.38 -6.66 14.64
N HIS A 146 7.05 -7.65 15.46
CA HIS A 146 8.01 -8.63 15.98
C HIS A 146 7.32 -9.98 16.18
N THR A 147 8.11 -11.05 16.26
CA THR A 147 7.61 -12.39 16.60
C THR A 147 7.40 -12.52 18.11
N THR A 148 6.48 -13.38 18.53
CA THR A 148 6.16 -13.58 19.95
C THR A 148 7.31 -14.10 20.80
N GLY A 149 8.40 -14.58 20.17
CA GLY A 149 9.61 -15.06 20.85
C GLY A 149 10.56 -13.95 21.32
N VAL A 150 10.33 -12.70 20.94
CA VAL A 150 11.20 -11.57 21.32
C VAL A 150 10.40 -10.39 21.89
N ARG A 151 11.06 -9.53 22.68
CA ARG A 151 10.43 -8.37 23.34
C ARG A 151 11.28 -7.11 23.17
N PRO A 152 11.23 -6.45 22.00
CA PRO A 152 12.03 -5.26 21.76
C PRO A 152 11.54 -4.08 22.60
N SER A 153 12.46 -3.24 23.10
CA SER A 153 12.13 -2.12 24.00
C SER A 153 11.17 -1.09 23.38
N TRP A 154 11.22 -0.88 22.06
CA TRP A 154 10.32 0.01 21.35
C TRP A 154 8.85 -0.44 21.39
N SER A 155 8.58 -1.74 21.56
CA SER A 155 7.20 -2.26 21.57
C SER A 155 6.36 -1.71 22.71
N LYS A 156 6.98 -1.33 23.82
CA LYS A 156 6.31 -0.68 24.97
C LYS A 156 5.81 0.73 24.68
N ARG A 157 6.39 1.38 23.65
CA ARG A 157 6.10 2.78 23.28
C ARG A 157 5.17 2.89 22.08
N PHE A 158 4.98 1.81 21.33
CA PHE A 158 4.17 1.82 20.11
C PHE A 158 2.80 1.20 20.37
N THR A 159 1.80 1.67 19.63
CA THR A 159 0.44 1.12 19.73
C THR A 159 0.42 -0.24 19.03
N ARG A 160 0.11 -1.30 19.77
CA ARG A 160 -0.16 -2.62 19.20
C ARG A 160 -1.45 -2.56 18.40
N THR A 161 -1.40 -2.92 17.12
CA THR A 161 -2.56 -2.83 16.21
C THR A 161 -3.30 -4.16 16.08
N THR A 162 -2.57 -5.27 15.97
CA THR A 162 -3.14 -6.61 15.84
C THR A 162 -2.08 -7.68 16.11
N ARG A 163 -2.49 -8.95 16.13
CA ARG A 163 -1.62 -10.12 16.08
C ARG A 163 -2.15 -11.09 15.00
N ILE A 164 -1.27 -11.54 14.13
CA ILE A 164 -1.58 -12.53 13.09
C ILE A 164 -0.48 -13.59 13.14
N GLY A 165 -0.85 -14.83 13.43
CA GLY A 165 0.10 -15.91 13.64
C GLY A 165 1.08 -15.63 14.77
N SER A 166 2.38 -15.78 14.50
CA SER A 166 3.43 -15.50 15.47
C SER A 166 3.82 -14.01 15.54
N HIS A 167 3.27 -13.17 14.65
CA HIS A 167 3.63 -11.76 14.55
C HIS A 167 2.67 -10.83 15.30
N ILE A 168 3.25 -9.89 16.03
CA ILE A 168 2.54 -8.78 16.68
C ILE A 168 2.89 -7.50 15.95
N PHE A 169 1.88 -6.75 15.50
CA PHE A 169 2.00 -5.59 14.64
C PHE A 169 1.77 -4.29 15.42
N TYR A 170 2.47 -3.22 15.02
CA TYR A 170 2.52 -1.95 15.74
C TYR A 170 2.53 -0.74 14.81
N ARG A 171 1.98 0.37 15.28
CA ARG A 171 2.04 1.70 14.67
C ARG A 171 2.76 2.68 15.59
N ARG A 172 3.61 3.53 15.01
CA ARG A 172 4.29 4.61 15.74
C ARG A 172 3.33 5.79 15.87
N GLY A 173 2.90 6.09 17.10
CA GLY A 173 2.01 7.22 17.41
C GLY A 173 0.69 6.80 18.03
N GLY A 174 0.46 7.25 19.27
CA GLY A 174 -0.78 7.09 20.02
C GLY A 174 -0.59 6.41 21.37
N SER A 175 -0.02 7.13 22.34
CA SER A 175 -0.33 6.93 23.76
C SER A 175 -1.84 7.02 23.94
N GLN A 176 -2.53 5.89 23.84
CA GLN A 176 -3.78 5.65 24.54
C GLN A 176 -3.71 4.21 25.00
N ARG A 177 -3.55 4.05 26.31
CA ARG A 177 -4.00 2.84 26.99
C ARG A 177 -5.47 2.72 26.61
N VAL A 178 -5.80 1.83 25.68
CA VAL A 178 -7.18 1.34 25.63
C VAL A 178 -7.32 0.61 26.95
N ALA A 179 -7.95 1.28 27.92
CA ALA A 179 -8.41 0.64 29.13
C ALA A 179 -9.29 -0.52 28.68
N SER A 180 -8.84 -1.74 28.96
CA SER A 180 -9.72 -2.88 28.95
C SER A 180 -10.73 -2.65 30.06
N ASN A 181 -11.97 -2.33 29.70
CA ASN A 181 -13.15 -2.60 30.53
C ASN A 181 -13.58 -4.04 30.26
#